data_AF-A0A6C0LB03-F1
#
_entry.id   AF-A0A6C0LB03-F1
#
_cell.length_a   1.000
_cell.length_b   1.000
_cell.length_c   1.000
_cell.angle_alpha   90.00
_cell.angle_beta   90.00
_cell.angle_gamma   90.00
#
_symmetry.space_group_name_H-M   'P 1'
#
loop_
_entity.id
_entity.type
_entity.pdbx_description
1 polymer ?
#
loop_
_entity_poly.entity_id
_entity_poly.type
_entity_poly.pdbx_seq_one_letter_code
_entity_poly.pdbx_strand_id
1 'polypeptide(L)'
;MTSILYYSNFCEHSKKILQTLSKTQVSKTIHFICIDKRVKAPDGKINIVLENGQKIVMPENVTKVPALLLLNNNFQVLYGDHIYNHLKPSQEIVTKQATQNNMEPMAFSLGGGGGFGGIASDNFSFLDMDSEELTTKGNGGLRQMHNYVPLNHSDIITTPKDEFDYKKGRAPEGMTIEKLQQQRDSELQQTYK
;
A
#
# COMPACT_ATOMS: atom_id res chain seq x y z
N MET A 1 5.02 -14.61 -11.96
CA MET A 1 6.22 -15.42 -12.26
C MET A 1 6.43 -16.37 -11.10
N THR A 2 6.34 -17.68 -11.32
CA THR A 2 6.50 -18.68 -10.26
C THR A 2 7.97 -19.05 -10.13
N SER A 3 8.57 -18.77 -8.98
CA SER A 3 9.96 -19.14 -8.66
C SER A 3 10.00 -19.97 -7.39
N ILE A 4 10.93 -20.92 -7.31
CA ILE A 4 11.10 -21.76 -6.12
C ILE A 4 12.41 -21.38 -5.45
N LEU A 5 12.35 -20.96 -4.18
CA LEU A 5 13.53 -20.64 -3.39
C LEU A 5 13.85 -21.80 -2.44
N TYR A 6 15.00 -22.42 -2.67
CA TYR A 6 15.56 -23.43 -1.78
C TYR A 6 16.43 -22.76 -0.73
N TYR A 7 16.09 -23.00 0.54
CA TYR A 7 16.79 -22.44 1.69
C TYR A 7 17.07 -23.51 2.75
N SER A 8 17.98 -23.16 3.66
CA SER A 8 18.36 -23.97 4.82
C SER A 8 18.42 -23.07 6.04
N ASN A 9 18.00 -23.54 7.22
CA ASN A 9 18.08 -22.76 8.46
C ASN A 9 19.48 -22.72 9.07
N PHE A 10 20.41 -23.54 8.56
CA PHE A 10 21.80 -23.58 9.05
C PHE A 10 22.73 -22.61 8.32
N CYS A 11 22.26 -21.98 7.24
CA CYS A 11 23.03 -21.00 6.48
C CYS A 11 22.66 -19.56 6.91
N GLU A 12 23.64 -18.67 7.06
CA GLU A 12 23.39 -17.27 7.40
C GLU A 12 22.89 -16.47 6.19
N HIS A 13 23.39 -16.77 4.98
CA HIS A 13 22.98 -16.09 3.75
C HIS A 13 21.51 -16.33 3.41
N SER A 14 21.01 -17.55 3.64
CA SER A 14 19.59 -17.86 3.47
C SER A 14 18.72 -17.08 4.47
N LYS A 15 19.12 -16.98 5.74
CA LYS A 15 18.39 -16.17 6.75
C LYS A 15 18.31 -14.71 6.34
N LYS A 16 19.41 -14.13 5.85
CA LYS A 16 19.45 -12.75 5.37
C LYS A 16 18.52 -12.51 4.18
N ILE A 17 18.50 -13.45 3.23
CA ILE A 17 17.57 -13.39 2.07
C ILE A 17 16.12 -13.50 2.54
N LEU A 18 15.79 -14.43 3.43
CA LEU A 18 14.44 -14.60 3.96
C LEU A 18 13.94 -13.35 4.70
N GLN A 19 14.78 -12.73 5.53
CA GLN A 19 14.46 -11.46 6.21
C GLN A 19 14.26 -10.29 5.24
N THR A 20 14.94 -10.30 4.11
CA THR A 20 14.77 -9.26 3.08
C THR A 20 13.47 -9.50 2.31
N LEU A 21 13.22 -10.75 1.91
CA LEU A 21 12.04 -11.14 1.16
C LEU A 21 10.75 -10.97 1.95
N SER A 22 10.75 -11.22 3.27
CA SER A 22 9.57 -11.05 4.12
C SER A 22 9.06 -9.62 4.18
N LYS A 23 9.94 -8.63 3.98
CA LYS A 23 9.58 -7.20 3.94
C LYS A 23 8.99 -6.77 2.58
N THR A 24 9.10 -7.62 1.56
CA THR A 24 8.70 -7.27 0.19
C THR A 24 7.47 -8.06 -0.24
N GLN A 25 6.62 -7.45 -1.07
CA GLN A 25 5.43 -8.13 -1.59
C GLN A 25 5.75 -9.26 -2.59
N VAL A 26 7.01 -9.36 -3.03
CA VAL A 26 7.49 -10.39 -3.97
C VAL A 26 7.41 -11.79 -3.36
N SER A 27 7.38 -11.90 -2.02
CA SER A 27 7.17 -13.15 -1.28
C SER A 27 5.93 -13.95 -1.71
N LYS A 28 4.86 -13.29 -2.20
CA LYS A 28 3.63 -13.97 -2.67
C LYS A 28 3.83 -14.80 -3.94
N THR A 29 4.88 -14.50 -4.72
CA THR A 29 5.15 -15.15 -6.02
C THR A 29 6.20 -16.25 -5.94
N ILE A 30 6.83 -16.40 -4.77
CA ILE A 30 7.94 -17.32 -4.53
C ILE A 30 7.47 -18.45 -3.62
N HIS A 31 7.73 -19.70 -4.03
CA HIS A 31 7.53 -20.86 -3.18
C HIS A 31 8.80 -21.16 -2.39
N PHE A 32 8.69 -21.24 -1.06
CA PHE A 32 9.82 -21.48 -0.17
C PHE A 32 9.89 -22.97 0.18
N ILE A 33 11.02 -23.61 -0.12
CA ILE A 33 11.29 -25.02 0.22
C ILE A 33 12.52 -25.08 1.13
N CYS A 34 12.32 -25.64 2.33
CA CYS A 34 13.40 -25.92 3.26
C CYS A 34 14.06 -27.27 2.90
N ILE A 35 15.38 -27.29 2.74
CA ILE A 35 16.12 -28.51 2.36
C ILE A 35 16.81 -29.21 3.55
N ASP A 36 16.51 -28.81 4.78
CA ASP A 36 17.18 -29.33 5.99
C ASP A 36 16.84 -30.82 6.22
N LYS A 37 15.60 -31.21 5.96
CA LYS A 37 15.12 -32.59 6.10
C LYS A 37 15.26 -33.32 4.77
N ARG A 38 16.41 -33.96 4.56
CA ARG A 38 16.70 -34.75 3.36
C ARG A 38 16.79 -36.25 3.69
N VAL A 39 16.13 -37.07 2.89
CA VAL A 39 16.11 -38.54 3.01
C VAL A 39 16.58 -39.13 1.69
N LYS A 40 17.55 -40.05 1.75
CA LYS A 40 17.96 -40.81 0.57
C LYS A 40 16.90 -41.87 0.28
N ALA A 41 16.27 -41.78 -0.89
CA ALA A 41 15.39 -42.82 -1.37
C ALA A 41 16.21 -44.06 -1.80
N PRO A 42 15.61 -45.26 -1.81
CA PRO A 42 16.25 -46.48 -2.32
C PRO A 42 16.72 -46.35 -3.78
N ASP A 43 16.10 -45.47 -4.56
CA ASP A 43 16.48 -45.16 -5.94
C ASP A 43 17.77 -44.28 -6.07
N GLY A 44 18.46 -44.01 -4.96
CA GLY A 44 19.68 -43.19 -4.92
C GLY A 44 19.44 -41.68 -4.98
N LYS A 45 18.21 -41.24 -5.30
CA LYS A 45 17.82 -39.82 -5.34
C LYS A 45 17.54 -39.27 -3.94
N ILE A 46 17.89 -38.01 -3.72
CA ILE A 46 17.67 -37.30 -2.45
C ILE A 46 16.28 -36.68 -2.47
N ASN A 47 15.43 -37.06 -1.52
CA ASN A 47 14.10 -36.50 -1.34
C ASN A 47 14.10 -35.51 -0.16
N ILE A 48 13.46 -34.37 -0.35
CA ILE A 48 13.23 -33.36 0.68
C ILE A 48 11.87 -33.65 1.32
N VAL A 49 11.84 -33.74 2.64
CA VAL A 49 10.61 -33.89 3.42
C VAL A 49 10.15 -32.50 3.84
N LEU A 50 9.04 -32.06 3.27
CA LEU A 50 8.36 -30.82 3.65
C LEU A 50 7.74 -30.94 5.04
N GLU A 51 7.47 -29.81 5.69
CA GLU A 51 6.86 -29.76 7.03
C GLU A 51 5.45 -30.38 7.09
N ASN A 52 4.75 -30.44 5.95
CA ASN A 52 3.46 -31.12 5.81
C ASN A 52 3.59 -32.65 5.63
N GLY A 53 4.80 -33.21 5.66
CA GLY A 53 5.07 -34.64 5.46
C GLY A 53 5.16 -35.08 4.00
N GLN A 54 4.95 -34.18 3.03
CA GLN A 54 5.12 -34.50 1.61
C GLN A 54 6.61 -34.64 1.25
N LYS A 55 6.91 -35.60 0.36
CA LYS A 55 8.26 -35.85 -0.14
C LYS A 55 8.38 -35.28 -1.55
N ILE A 56 9.32 -34.35 -1.74
CA ILE A 56 9.64 -33.78 -3.06
C ILE A 56 11.03 -34.25 -3.47
N VAL A 57 11.20 -34.62 -4.74
CA VAL A 57 12.52 -34.97 -5.28
C VAL A 57 13.37 -33.71 -5.41
N MET A 58 14.59 -33.74 -4.87
CA MET A 58 15.52 -32.63 -5.01
C MET A 58 16.03 -32.55 -6.46
N PRO A 59 15.93 -31.38 -7.12
CA PRO A 59 16.49 -31.21 -8.46
C PRO A 59 18.02 -31.23 -8.41
N GLU A 60 18.64 -31.94 -9.37
CA GLU A 60 20.10 -32.12 -9.45
C GLU A 60 20.85 -30.79 -9.68
N ASN A 61 20.17 -29.79 -10.24
CA ASN A 61 20.73 -28.47 -10.51
C ASN A 61 21.03 -27.66 -9.23
N VAL A 62 20.50 -28.06 -8.07
CA VAL A 62 20.67 -27.31 -6.81
C VAL A 62 21.80 -27.93 -5.99
N THR A 63 23.02 -27.40 -6.14
CA THR A 63 24.21 -27.89 -5.41
C THR A 63 24.51 -27.09 -4.14
N LYS A 64 24.11 -25.82 -4.10
CA LYS A 64 24.39 -24.87 -3.00
C LYS A 64 23.11 -24.17 -2.57
N VAL A 65 23.13 -23.61 -1.36
CA VAL A 65 22.05 -22.80 -0.77
C VAL A 65 22.63 -21.47 -0.31
N PRO A 66 21.93 -20.33 -0.47
CA PRO A 66 20.58 -20.14 -1.04
C PRO A 66 20.55 -20.25 -2.56
N ALA A 67 19.51 -20.89 -3.11
CA ALA A 67 19.30 -21.06 -4.54
C ALA A 67 17.88 -20.69 -4.94
N LEU A 68 17.74 -19.88 -6.00
CA LEU A 68 16.46 -19.55 -6.61
C LEU A 68 16.36 -20.29 -7.94
N LEU A 69 15.37 -21.16 -8.07
CA LEU A 69 15.06 -21.87 -9.29
C LEU A 69 13.94 -21.14 -10.05
N LEU A 70 14.24 -20.73 -11.27
CA LEU A 70 13.32 -20.05 -12.17
C LEU A 70 12.62 -21.09 -13.06
N LEU A 71 11.32 -21.30 -12.86
CA LEU A 71 10.55 -22.23 -13.69
C LEU A 71 10.40 -21.74 -15.13
N ASN A 72 10.34 -20.41 -15.33
CA ASN A 72 10.12 -19.80 -16.63
C ASN A 72 11.38 -19.73 -17.52
N ASN A 73 12.58 -19.82 -16.93
CA ASN A 73 13.84 -19.64 -17.64
C ASN A 73 14.62 -20.97 -17.69
N ASN A 74 14.08 -21.99 -18.36
CA ASN A 74 14.75 -23.28 -18.58
C ASN A 74 15.31 -23.93 -17.29
N PHE A 75 14.59 -23.83 -16.16
CA PHE A 75 15.04 -24.35 -14.86
C PHE A 75 16.41 -23.81 -14.41
N GLN A 76 16.74 -22.57 -14.81
CA GLN A 76 17.97 -21.92 -14.39
C GLN A 76 17.99 -21.71 -12.88
N VAL A 77 19.13 -22.01 -12.27
CA VAL A 77 19.38 -21.82 -10.85
C VAL A 77 20.26 -20.59 -10.65
N LEU A 78 19.76 -19.62 -9.89
CA LEU A 78 20.50 -18.45 -9.45
C LEU A 78 20.99 -18.64 -8.02
N TYR A 79 22.20 -18.14 -7.75
CA TYR A 79 22.84 -18.22 -6.43
C TYR A 79 23.28 -16.83 -5.95
N GLY A 80 23.37 -16.67 -4.63
CA GLY A 80 23.96 -15.49 -4.00
C GLY A 80 23.41 -14.16 -4.53
N ASP A 81 24.31 -13.27 -4.96
CA ASP A 81 23.97 -11.91 -5.41
C ASP A 81 23.10 -11.87 -6.66
N HIS A 82 23.14 -12.90 -7.50
CA HIS A 82 22.26 -13.00 -8.67
C HIS A 82 20.79 -13.09 -8.28
N ILE A 83 20.48 -13.66 -7.11
CA ILE A 83 19.11 -13.71 -6.59
C ILE A 83 18.61 -12.29 -6.32
N TYR A 84 19.43 -11.45 -5.67
CA TYR A 84 19.07 -10.06 -5.39
C TYR A 84 18.88 -9.26 -6.67
N ASN A 85 19.78 -9.40 -7.64
CA ASN A 85 19.69 -8.66 -8.91
C ASN A 85 18.46 -9.04 -9.72
N HIS A 86 18.01 -10.30 -9.68
CA HIS A 86 16.77 -10.73 -10.32
C HIS A 86 15.52 -10.17 -9.61
N LEU A 87 15.56 -10.00 -8.29
CA LEU A 87 14.42 -9.54 -7.51
C LEU A 87 14.25 -8.01 -7.50
N LYS A 88 15.33 -7.24 -7.62
CA LYS A 88 15.32 -5.76 -7.69
C LYS A 88 14.31 -5.18 -8.68
N PRO A 89 14.28 -5.56 -9.98
CA PRO A 89 13.35 -4.96 -10.94
C PRO A 89 11.89 -5.22 -10.55
N SER A 90 11.60 -6.41 -10.01
CA SER A 90 10.25 -6.75 -9.55
C SER A 90 9.84 -5.94 -8.32
N GLN A 91 10.79 -5.60 -7.44
CA GLN A 91 10.55 -4.72 -6.30
C GLN A 91 10.31 -3.28 -6.76
N GLU A 92 11.07 -2.77 -7.73
CA GLU A 92 10.90 -1.42 -8.29
C GLU A 92 9.53 -1.22 -8.94
N ILE A 93 9.00 -2.24 -9.62
CA ILE A 93 7.64 -2.16 -10.21
C ILE A 93 6.59 -2.05 -9.09
N VAL A 94 6.73 -2.84 -8.03
CA VAL A 94 5.81 -2.79 -6.89
C VAL A 94 5.90 -1.45 -6.17
N THR A 95 7.11 -0.92 -5.94
CA THR A 95 7.29 0.39 -5.31
C THR A 95 6.78 1.51 -6.20
N LYS A 96 7.00 1.47 -7.52
CA LYS A 96 6.42 2.43 -8.47
C LYS A 96 4.90 2.42 -8.45
N GLN A 97 4.27 1.25 -8.43
CA GLN A 97 2.81 1.14 -8.31
C GLN A 97 2.32 1.69 -6.97
N ALA A 98 2.97 1.33 -5.87
CA ALA A 98 2.61 1.81 -4.54
C ALA A 98 2.80 3.32 -4.36
N THR A 99 3.79 3.91 -5.04
CA THR A 99 4.14 5.34 -4.95
C THR A 99 3.54 6.19 -6.07
N GLN A 100 2.65 5.63 -6.90
CA GLN A 100 2.10 6.34 -8.08
C GLN A 100 3.20 6.98 -8.96
N ASN A 101 4.26 6.22 -9.26
CA ASN A 101 5.47 6.65 -9.99
C ASN A 101 6.37 7.69 -9.30
N ASN A 102 6.08 8.09 -8.06
CA ASN A 102 6.95 9.07 -7.36
C ASN A 102 8.24 8.46 -6.81
N MET A 103 8.38 7.11 -6.84
CA MET A 103 9.52 6.29 -6.40
C MET A 103 9.96 6.45 -4.92
N GLU A 104 9.48 7.47 -4.22
CA GLU A 104 9.70 7.72 -2.81
C GLU A 104 8.36 7.82 -2.07
N PRO A 105 8.25 7.27 -0.85
CA PRO A 105 7.11 7.55 0.01
C PRO A 105 7.16 9.03 0.42
N MET A 106 6.16 9.81 0.04
CA MET A 106 6.07 11.21 0.47
C MET A 106 5.90 11.25 2.00
N ALA A 107 6.99 11.60 2.70
CA ALA A 107 7.04 11.63 4.16
C ALA A 107 6.07 12.64 4.80
N PHE A 108 5.54 13.57 3.99
CA PHE A 108 4.61 14.61 4.41
C PHE A 108 3.59 14.90 3.30
N SER A 109 2.71 13.95 2.98
CA SER A 109 1.43 14.34 2.37
C SER A 109 0.43 14.62 3.48
N LEU A 110 0.62 15.73 4.19
CA LEU A 110 -0.48 16.38 4.88
C LEU A 110 -1.40 16.91 3.78
N GLY A 111 -2.36 16.09 3.36
CA GLY A 111 -3.42 16.41 2.39
C GLY A 111 -3.01 17.35 1.25
N GLY A 112 -2.67 16.79 0.09
CA GLY A 112 -2.61 17.57 -1.15
C GLY A 112 -3.86 18.43 -1.29
N GLY A 113 -3.65 19.74 -1.40
CA GLY A 113 -4.70 20.76 -1.40
C GLY A 113 -4.91 21.39 -0.03
N GLY A 114 -4.12 22.42 0.32
CA GLY A 114 -4.45 23.34 1.43
C GLY A 114 -4.39 22.75 2.85
N GLY A 115 -3.79 21.57 3.06
CA GLY A 115 -3.82 20.82 4.32
C GLY A 115 -3.14 21.45 5.55
N PHE A 116 -2.48 22.60 5.41
CA PHE A 116 -1.99 23.41 6.55
C PHE A 116 -2.79 24.70 6.72
N GLY A 117 -4.13 24.60 6.64
CA GLY A 117 -5.05 25.63 7.15
C GLY A 117 -4.85 27.03 6.57
N GLY A 118 -4.36 27.16 5.34
CA GLY A 118 -4.18 28.46 4.69
C GLY A 118 -3.28 29.46 5.43
N ILE A 119 -2.45 29.01 6.38
CA ILE A 119 -1.59 29.90 7.17
C ILE A 119 -0.31 30.15 6.37
N ALA A 120 -0.31 31.20 5.56
CA ALA A 120 0.89 31.76 4.96
C ALA A 120 1.50 32.78 5.93
N SER A 121 2.83 32.82 6.07
CA SER A 121 3.47 33.85 6.89
C SER A 121 3.33 35.22 6.21
N ASP A 122 3.18 36.29 7.00
CA ASP A 122 3.10 37.69 6.54
C ASP A 122 4.25 38.15 5.62
N ASN A 123 5.35 37.37 5.54
CA ASN A 123 6.47 37.61 4.63
C ASN A 123 6.23 37.10 3.19
N PHE A 124 5.09 36.47 2.90
CA PHE A 124 4.68 36.09 1.55
C PHE A 124 3.54 37.00 1.08
N SER A 125 3.64 37.50 -0.14
CA SER A 125 2.61 38.30 -0.82
C SER A 125 2.18 37.60 -2.11
N PHE A 126 0.93 37.83 -2.50
CA PHE A 126 0.45 37.36 -3.80
C PHE A 126 1.06 38.20 -4.92
N LEU A 127 1.28 37.57 -6.08
CA LEU A 127 1.92 38.22 -7.24
C LEU A 127 1.08 39.36 -7.85
N ASP A 128 -0.22 39.39 -7.55
CA ASP A 128 -1.17 40.41 -8.02
C ASP A 128 -1.38 41.55 -7.01
N MET A 129 -0.58 41.62 -5.94
CA MET A 129 -0.76 42.61 -4.87
C MET A 129 0.14 43.84 -5.08
N ASP A 130 -0.45 45.03 -5.09
CA ASP A 130 0.29 46.28 -5.26
C ASP A 130 1.01 46.72 -3.98
N SER A 131 2.10 47.49 -4.12
CA SER A 131 2.92 47.94 -3.00
C SER A 131 2.17 48.79 -1.98
N GLU A 132 1.12 49.50 -2.41
CA GLU A 132 0.27 50.30 -1.51
C GLU A 132 -0.59 49.41 -0.60
N GLU A 133 -1.03 48.24 -1.09
CA GLU A 133 -1.84 47.29 -0.32
C GLU A 133 -1.03 46.55 0.76
N LEU A 134 0.30 46.50 0.60
CA LEU A 134 1.27 45.98 1.58
C LEU A 134 1.57 46.96 2.74
N THR A 135 1.09 48.21 2.66
CA THR A 135 1.32 49.20 3.72
C THR A 135 0.39 48.99 4.90
N THR A 136 0.71 49.58 6.06
CA THR A 136 -0.11 49.51 7.29
C THR A 136 -1.50 50.15 7.17
N LYS A 137 -1.77 50.86 6.06
CA LYS A 137 -3.07 51.45 5.73
C LYS A 137 -3.83 50.65 4.65
N GLY A 138 -3.16 49.68 4.02
CA GLY A 138 -3.68 48.85 2.95
C GLY A 138 -4.50 47.68 3.49
N ASN A 139 -5.38 47.14 2.64
CA ASN A 139 -6.28 46.03 2.99
C ASN A 139 -5.68 44.65 2.65
N GLY A 140 -4.42 44.60 2.19
CA GLY A 140 -3.74 43.41 1.64
C GLY A 140 -3.57 42.27 2.63
N GLY A 141 -3.66 42.54 3.94
CA GLY A 141 -3.67 41.51 4.99
C GLY A 141 -4.97 40.71 5.08
N LEU A 142 -6.11 41.27 4.67
CA LEU A 142 -7.41 40.57 4.75
C LEU A 142 -7.52 39.41 3.76
N ARG A 143 -6.81 39.48 2.62
CA ARG A 143 -6.78 38.40 1.61
C ARG A 143 -6.11 37.12 2.15
N GLN A 144 -5.25 37.25 3.15
CA GLN A 144 -4.55 36.14 3.80
C GLN A 144 -5.33 35.57 4.99
N MET A 145 -6.45 36.19 5.39
CA MET A 145 -7.28 35.75 6.50
C MET A 145 -8.22 34.62 6.09
N HIS A 146 -7.66 33.45 5.75
CA HIS A 146 -8.46 32.27 5.40
C HIS A 146 -9.23 31.69 6.60
N ASN A 147 -8.75 31.92 7.83
CA ASN A 147 -9.36 31.47 9.10
C ASN A 147 -9.44 32.56 10.18
N TYR A 148 -9.08 33.79 9.84
CA TYR A 148 -9.06 34.92 10.76
C TYR A 148 -10.15 35.92 10.39
N VAL A 149 -10.49 36.73 11.36
CA VAL A 149 -11.63 37.62 11.32
C VAL A 149 -11.15 39.02 11.72
N PRO A 150 -11.57 40.11 11.05
CA PRO A 150 -11.13 41.45 11.41
C PRO A 150 -11.66 41.85 12.78
N LEU A 151 -10.96 42.78 13.45
CA LEU A 151 -11.28 43.24 14.81
C LEU A 151 -12.74 43.68 15.01
N ASN A 152 -13.39 44.19 13.95
CA ASN A 152 -14.76 44.72 13.98
C ASN A 152 -15.82 43.75 13.42
N HIS A 153 -15.52 42.46 13.32
CA HIS A 153 -16.47 41.49 12.77
C HIS A 153 -17.54 41.07 13.78
N SER A 154 -18.78 40.96 13.32
CA SER A 154 -19.90 40.43 14.10
C SER A 154 -20.59 39.32 13.30
N ASP A 155 -20.44 38.08 13.75
CA ASP A 155 -21.19 36.94 13.20
C ASP A 155 -22.46 36.66 14.02
N ILE A 156 -23.56 36.40 13.32
CA ILE A 156 -24.82 35.94 13.91
C ILE A 156 -25.13 34.56 13.32
N ILE A 157 -25.07 33.52 14.15
CA ILE A 157 -25.39 32.15 13.70
C ILE A 157 -26.91 31.97 13.71
N THR A 158 -27.47 31.55 12.57
CA THR A 158 -28.89 31.21 12.49
C THR A 158 -29.11 29.82 13.08
N THR A 159 -29.53 29.74 14.33
CA THR A 159 -29.98 28.47 14.92
C THR A 159 -31.37 28.11 14.40
N PRO A 160 -31.65 26.81 14.14
CA PRO A 160 -33.01 26.38 13.80
C PRO A 160 -33.96 26.76 14.94
N LYS A 161 -35.15 27.24 14.58
CA LYS A 161 -36.22 27.53 15.54
C LYS A 161 -36.72 26.22 16.14
N ASP A 162 -37.22 26.24 17.37
CA ASP A 162 -37.70 25.05 18.09
C ASP A 162 -38.77 24.22 17.36
N GLU A 163 -39.44 24.81 16.36
CA GLU A 163 -40.44 24.15 15.50
C GLU A 163 -39.84 23.32 14.34
N PHE A 164 -38.51 23.15 14.27
CA PHE A 164 -37.88 22.41 13.18
C PHE A 164 -38.22 20.90 13.24
N ASP A 165 -38.95 20.40 12.25
CA ASP A 165 -39.38 19.00 12.18
C ASP A 165 -38.25 18.07 11.70
N TYR A 166 -37.54 17.50 12.66
CA TYR A 166 -36.43 16.55 12.43
C TYR A 166 -36.85 15.24 11.75
N LYS A 167 -38.16 14.96 11.58
CA LYS A 167 -38.64 13.70 10.97
C LYS A 167 -38.54 13.69 9.44
N LYS A 168 -38.40 14.84 8.78
CA LYS A 168 -38.36 14.91 7.30
C LYS A 168 -37.09 14.33 6.66
N GLY A 169 -36.02 14.12 7.42
CA GLY A 169 -34.75 13.57 6.93
C GLY A 169 -34.48 12.11 7.33
N ARG A 170 -35.40 11.47 8.07
CA ARG A 170 -35.22 10.09 8.53
C ARG A 170 -35.68 9.12 7.43
N ALA A 171 -34.90 8.07 7.19
CA ALA A 171 -35.30 6.99 6.29
C ALA A 171 -36.72 6.50 6.66
N PRO A 172 -37.57 6.13 5.67
CA PRO A 172 -38.98 5.84 5.91
C PRO A 172 -39.13 4.79 7.01
N GLU A 173 -39.92 5.12 8.04
CA GLU A 173 -40.21 4.24 9.16
C GLU A 173 -40.93 2.98 8.64
N GLY A 174 -40.17 1.90 8.43
CA GLY A 174 -40.67 0.66 7.81
C GLY A 174 -39.68 -0.06 6.89
N MET A 175 -38.54 0.57 6.53
CA MET A 175 -37.41 -0.12 5.90
C MET A 175 -36.61 -0.90 6.94
N THR A 176 -36.97 -2.18 7.14
CA THR A 176 -36.14 -3.12 7.91
C THR A 176 -34.88 -3.47 7.10
N ILE A 177 -33.80 -3.81 7.82
CA ILE A 177 -32.51 -4.18 7.22
C ILE A 177 -32.68 -5.32 6.20
N GLU A 178 -33.58 -6.26 6.48
CA GLU A 178 -33.89 -7.39 5.61
C GLU A 178 -34.46 -6.98 4.25
N LYS A 179 -35.34 -5.96 4.21
CA LYS A 179 -35.89 -5.45 2.95
C LYS A 179 -34.81 -4.78 2.10
N LEU A 180 -33.89 -4.07 2.74
CA LEU A 180 -32.76 -3.43 2.05
C LEU A 180 -31.78 -4.47 1.49
N GLN A 181 -31.61 -5.60 2.17
CA GLN A 181 -30.75 -6.69 1.71
C GLN A 181 -31.37 -7.40 0.50
N GLN A 182 -32.66 -7.73 0.56
CA GLN A 182 -33.38 -8.32 -0.58
C GLN A 182 -33.37 -7.41 -1.81
N GLN A 183 -33.55 -6.10 -1.62
CA GLN A 183 -33.49 -5.14 -2.72
C GLN A 183 -32.11 -5.15 -3.38
N ARG A 184 -31.04 -5.12 -2.57
CA ARG A 184 -29.66 -5.14 -3.06
C ARG A 184 -29.32 -6.45 -3.79
N ASP A 185 -29.83 -7.59 -3.31
CA ASP A 185 -29.64 -8.89 -3.96
C ASP A 185 -30.38 -8.97 -5.30
N SER A 186 -31.58 -8.37 -5.38
CA SER A 186 -32.36 -8.32 -6.63
C SER A 186 -31.72 -7.42 -7.70
N GLU A 187 -31.13 -6.30 -7.30
CA GLU A 187 -30.37 -5.41 -8.19
C GLU A 187 -29.13 -6.13 -8.74
N LEU A 188 -28.38 -6.84 -7.88
CA LEU A 188 -27.23 -7.64 -8.29
C LEU A 188 -27.61 -8.68 -9.35
N GLN A 189 -28.72 -9.40 -9.16
CA GLN A 189 -29.18 -10.40 -10.13
C GLN A 189 -29.59 -9.81 -11.49
N GLN A 190 -30.14 -8.59 -11.52
CA GLN A 190 -30.50 -7.93 -12.78
C GLN A 190 -29.27 -7.49 -13.58
N THR A 191 -28.17 -7.10 -12.91
CA THR A 191 -26.92 -6.72 -13.59
C THR A 191 -26.15 -7.90 -14.22
N TYR A 192 -26.46 -9.15 -13.85
CA TYR A 192 -25.79 -10.35 -14.40
C TYR A 192 -26.62 -11.10 -15.46
N LYS A 193 -27.64 -10.47 -16.04
CA LYS A 193 -28.31 -10.92 -17.28
C LYS A 193 -27.86 -10.07 -18.46
#